data_AF-A0A3D0RYA3-F1
#
_entry.id   AF-A0A3D0RYA3-F1
#
_cell.length_a   1.000
_cell.length_b   1.000
_cell.length_c   1.000
_cell.angle_alpha   90.00
_cell.angle_beta   90.00
_cell.angle_gamma   90.00
#
_symmetry.space_group_name_H-M   'P 1'
#
loop_
_entity.id
_entity.type
_entity.pdbx_description
1 polymer ?
#
loop_
_entity_poly.entity_id
_entity_poly.type
_entity_poly.pdbx_seq_one_letter_code
_entity_poly.pdbx_strand_id
1 'polypeptide(L)'
;NHDQIGNRAAGDRITTVLDDDQLACAALLTLCGPFTPMLFQGEEWAAATPFQFFTSHPEEELGRAVAEGRTREFAQHGWDPESVPDPQDPATYQRSQLDWSELDSERGRRMLAVYRDLARLRRQEPDLTDSSFAHVSCHV
;
A
#
# COMPACT_ATOMS: atom_id res chain seq x y z
N ASN A 1 3.17 2.08 -1.26
CA ASN A 1 3.99 2.80 -0.25
C ASN A 1 3.09 3.71 0.57
N HIS A 2 3.62 4.41 1.58
CA HIS A 2 2.81 5.20 2.51
C HIS A 2 2.03 6.34 1.81
N ASP A 3 2.64 7.04 0.84
CA ASP A 3 1.97 8.14 0.12
C ASP A 3 0.87 7.64 -0.82
N GLN A 4 1.12 6.59 -1.59
CA GLN A 4 0.14 6.05 -2.54
C GLN A 4 -1.10 5.46 -1.87
N ILE A 5 -1.04 5.21 -0.55
CA ILE A 5 -2.16 4.73 0.26
C ILE A 5 -2.70 5.89 1.11
N GLY A 6 -1.87 6.52 1.95
CA GLY A 6 -2.26 7.54 2.92
C GLY A 6 -2.63 8.90 2.33
N ASN A 7 -2.28 9.18 1.08
CA ASN A 7 -2.79 10.33 0.33
C ASN A 7 -4.07 10.05 -0.46
N ARG A 8 -4.74 8.92 -0.18
CA ARG A 8 -6.12 8.67 -0.60
C ARG A 8 -7.05 9.04 0.55
N ALA A 9 -8.26 9.50 0.23
CA ALA A 9 -9.20 10.03 1.24
C ALA A 9 -9.45 9.02 2.38
N ALA A 10 -9.74 7.76 2.04
CA ALA A 10 -10.00 6.70 3.01
C ALA A 10 -8.73 5.97 3.51
N GLY A 11 -7.56 6.23 2.89
CA GLY A 11 -6.34 5.45 3.12
C GLY A 11 -6.42 4.01 2.59
N ASP A 12 -7.24 3.76 1.59
CA ASP A 12 -7.51 2.42 1.06
C ASP A 12 -6.31 1.86 0.27
N ARG A 13 -6.05 0.56 0.48
CA ARG A 13 -5.01 -0.17 -0.25
C ARG A 13 -5.53 -0.63 -1.60
N ILE A 14 -4.62 -0.86 -2.54
CA ILE A 14 -4.95 -1.40 -3.87
C ILE A 14 -5.69 -2.75 -3.79
N THR A 15 -5.49 -3.52 -2.72
CA THR A 15 -6.23 -4.74 -2.36
C THR A 15 -7.74 -4.59 -2.33
N THR A 16 -8.24 -3.38 -2.04
CA THR A 16 -9.68 -3.10 -1.96
C THR A 16 -10.32 -2.93 -3.35
N VAL A 17 -9.50 -2.72 -4.38
CA VAL A 17 -9.94 -2.44 -5.76
C VAL A 17 -9.64 -3.59 -6.70
N LEU A 18 -8.52 -4.28 -6.49
CA LEU A 18 -8.07 -5.39 -7.34
C LEU A 18 -8.48 -6.75 -6.78
N ASP A 19 -8.77 -7.68 -7.70
CA ASP A 19 -8.90 -9.09 -7.38
C ASP A 19 -7.53 -9.75 -7.13
N ASP A 20 -7.54 -10.99 -6.65
CA ASP A 20 -6.31 -11.70 -6.24
C ASP A 20 -5.36 -11.97 -7.41
N ASP A 21 -5.88 -12.21 -8.62
CA ASP A 21 -5.07 -12.45 -9.80
C ASP A 21 -4.39 -11.15 -10.27
N GLN A 22 -5.11 -10.04 -10.22
CA GLN A 22 -4.57 -8.69 -10.49
C GLN A 22 -3.53 -8.27 -9.45
N LEU A 23 -3.74 -8.59 -8.17
CA LEU A 23 -2.74 -8.36 -7.12
C LEU A 23 -1.48 -9.19 -7.35
N ALA A 24 -1.63 -10.46 -7.73
CA ALA A 24 -0.50 -11.31 -8.08
C ALA A 24 0.27 -10.77 -9.29
N CYS A 25 -0.42 -10.24 -10.31
CA CYS A 25 0.21 -9.57 -11.45
C CYS A 25 0.96 -8.30 -11.02
N ALA A 26 0.38 -7.47 -10.15
CA ALA A 26 1.05 -6.28 -9.62
C ALA A 26 2.31 -6.65 -8.82
N ALA A 27 2.24 -7.70 -8.00
CA ALA A 27 3.37 -8.24 -7.26
C ALA A 27 4.46 -8.76 -8.21
N LEU A 28 4.10 -9.48 -9.28
CA LEU A 28 5.02 -9.97 -10.32
C LEU A 28 5.76 -8.81 -10.99
N LEU A 29 5.04 -7.79 -11.46
CA LEU A 29 5.65 -6.63 -12.11
C LEU A 29 6.59 -5.86 -11.17
N THR A 30 6.23 -5.77 -9.89
CA THR A 30 7.04 -5.09 -8.88
C THR A 30 8.29 -5.87 -8.53
N LEU A 31 8.16 -7.17 -8.21
CA LEU A 31 9.26 -8.02 -7.75
C LEU A 31 10.14 -8.55 -8.87
N CYS A 32 9.64 -8.67 -10.10
CA CYS A 32 10.41 -9.15 -11.26
C CYS A 32 10.74 -8.02 -12.25
N GLY A 33 10.49 -6.77 -11.89
CA GLY A 33 10.99 -5.61 -12.63
C GLY A 33 12.51 -5.42 -12.43
N PRO A 34 13.18 -4.68 -13.34
CA PRO A 34 14.63 -4.47 -13.31
C PRO A 34 15.08 -3.51 -12.18
N PHE A 35 14.15 -2.88 -11.47
CA PHE A 35 14.42 -1.91 -10.43
C PHE A 35 14.49 -2.57 -9.04
N THR A 36 14.94 -1.82 -8.04
CA THR A 36 14.87 -2.23 -6.63
C THR A 36 13.42 -2.14 -6.15
N PRO A 37 12.76 -3.27 -5.82
CA PRO A 37 11.38 -3.24 -5.35
C PRO A 37 11.29 -2.67 -3.92
N MET A 38 10.18 -2.01 -3.62
CA MET A 38 9.81 -1.60 -2.27
C MET A 38 8.36 -2.00 -2.01
N LEU A 39 8.15 -2.81 -0.97
CA LEU A 39 6.82 -3.19 -0.52
C LEU A 39 6.38 -2.28 0.63
N PHE A 40 5.07 -2.08 0.78
CA PHE A 40 4.53 -1.47 1.99
C PHE A 40 4.02 -2.53 2.96
N GLN A 41 4.16 -2.30 4.27
CA GLN A 41 3.80 -3.29 5.28
C GLN A 41 2.38 -3.83 5.07
N GLY A 42 2.23 -5.16 5.03
CA GLY A 42 0.96 -5.86 4.82
C GLY A 42 0.52 -6.02 3.36
N GLU A 43 1.24 -5.44 2.40
CA GLU A 43 0.96 -5.65 0.98
C GLU A 43 1.08 -7.14 0.60
N GLU A 44 2.05 -7.85 1.17
CA GLU A 44 2.41 -9.22 0.80
C GLU A 44 1.36 -10.27 1.18
N TRP A 45 0.42 -9.95 2.06
CA TRP A 45 -0.73 -10.81 2.38
C TRP A 45 -2.06 -10.16 1.99
N ALA A 46 -2.02 -9.12 1.16
CA ALA A 46 -3.19 -8.35 0.76
C ALA A 46 -3.97 -7.84 1.98
N ALA A 47 -3.29 -7.09 2.86
CA ALA A 47 -3.93 -6.51 4.04
C ALA A 47 -5.14 -5.66 3.65
N ALA A 48 -6.23 -5.79 4.43
CA ALA A 48 -7.45 -5.00 4.22
C ALA A 48 -7.45 -3.72 5.08
N THR A 49 -6.70 -3.71 6.19
CA THR A 49 -6.55 -2.53 7.05
C THR A 49 -6.01 -1.33 6.26
N PRO A 50 -6.69 -0.16 6.28
CA PRO A 50 -6.22 1.02 5.58
C PRO A 50 -4.88 1.52 6.16
N PHE A 51 -4.27 2.49 5.50
CA PHE A 51 -3.20 3.30 6.09
C PHE A 51 -3.59 4.75 5.93
N GLN A 52 -4.21 5.31 6.97
CA GLN A 52 -4.79 6.65 6.97
C GLN A 52 -3.75 7.69 7.40
N PHE A 53 -3.94 8.95 7.03
CA PHE A 53 -3.15 10.05 7.58
C PHE A 53 -3.63 10.33 9.01
N PHE A 54 -2.73 10.21 10.00
CA PHE A 54 -3.01 10.50 11.41
C PHE A 54 -1.90 11.33 12.04
N THR A 55 -2.28 12.10 13.06
CA THR A 55 -1.45 13.05 13.80
C THR A 55 -1.88 13.04 15.27
N SER A 56 -1.07 13.64 16.15
CA SER A 56 -1.39 13.75 17.59
C SER A 56 -0.86 15.10 18.10
N HIS A 57 -1.41 16.19 17.56
CA HIS A 57 -0.96 17.53 17.93
C HIS A 57 -1.55 17.88 19.31
N PRO A 58 -0.72 18.22 20.32
CA PRO A 58 -1.23 18.58 21.63
C PRO A 58 -1.93 19.96 21.62
N GLU A 59 -1.57 20.84 20.69
CA GLU A 59 -2.22 22.14 20.52
C GLU A 59 -3.52 21.98 19.72
N GLU A 60 -4.66 22.28 20.35
CA GLU A 60 -5.99 22.15 19.75
C GLU A 60 -6.14 22.96 18.45
N GLU A 61 -5.61 24.18 18.41
CA GLU A 61 -5.66 25.04 17.21
C GLU A 61 -4.88 24.42 16.04
N LEU A 62 -3.71 23.83 16.31
CA LEU A 62 -2.91 23.16 15.29
C LEU A 62 -3.60 21.89 14.81
N GLY A 63 -4.15 21.08 15.73
CA GLY A 63 -4.88 19.87 15.39
C GLY A 63 -6.10 20.16 14.49
N ARG A 64 -6.88 21.18 14.85
CA ARG A 64 -8.00 21.65 14.05
C ARG A 64 -7.56 22.17 12.68
N ALA A 65 -6.50 22.97 12.62
CA ALA A 65 -5.99 23.50 11.36
C ALA A 65 -5.54 22.38 10.40
N VAL A 66 -4.91 21.32 10.92
CA VAL A 66 -4.50 20.13 10.16
C VAL A 66 -5.72 19.37 9.65
N ALA A 67 -6.70 19.09 10.51
CA ALA A 67 -7.93 18.37 10.12
C ALA A 67 -8.68 19.11 9.00
N GLU A 68 -8.95 20.41 9.20
CA GLU A 68 -9.64 21.22 8.20
C GLU A 68 -8.81 21.38 6.90
N GLY A 69 -7.48 21.49 7.02
CA GLY A 69 -6.57 21.55 5.88
C GLY A 69 -6.67 20.29 5.01
N ARG A 70 -6.67 19.12 5.64
CA ARG A 70 -6.77 17.83 4.97
C ARG A 70 -8.11 17.63 4.28
N THR A 71 -9.22 17.96 4.95
CA THR A 71 -10.56 17.90 4.35
C THR A 71 -10.68 18.82 3.13
N ARG A 72 -10.13 20.04 3.21
CA ARG A 72 -10.13 20.98 2.06
C ARG A 72 -9.29 20.50 0.88
N GLU A 73 -8.11 19.95 1.14
CA GLU A 73 -7.23 19.37 0.11
C GLU A 73 -7.96 18.24 -0.64
N PHE A 74 -8.58 17.31 0.08
CA PHE A 74 -9.29 16.19 -0.54
C PHE A 74 -10.55 16.61 -1.29
N ALA A 75 -11.29 17.60 -0.80
CA ALA A 75 -12.43 18.16 -1.51
C ALA A 75 -12.02 18.76 -2.87
N GLN A 76 -10.85 19.41 -2.95
CA GLN A 76 -10.32 19.94 -4.22
C GLN A 76 -9.96 18.82 -5.22
N HIS A 77 -9.66 17.62 -4.73
CA HIS A 77 -9.40 16.43 -5.54
C HIS A 77 -10.67 15.63 -5.88
N GLY A 78 -11.86 16.16 -5.56
CA GLY A 78 -13.15 15.56 -5.91
C GLY A 78 -13.60 14.41 -5.00
N TRP A 79 -12.96 14.24 -3.85
CA TRP A 79 -13.36 13.23 -2.86
C TRP A 79 -14.50 13.76 -1.97
N ASP A 80 -15.32 12.84 -1.49
CA ASP A 80 -16.36 13.14 -0.50
C ASP A 80 -15.71 13.56 0.83
N PRO A 81 -15.93 14.79 1.32
CA PRO A 81 -15.39 15.25 2.60
C PRO A 81 -15.77 14.35 3.78
N GLU A 82 -16.93 13.70 3.75
CA GLU A 82 -17.39 12.81 4.82
C GLU A 82 -16.59 11.49 4.86
N SER A 83 -15.93 11.14 3.76
CA SER A 83 -15.08 9.95 3.67
C SER A 83 -13.66 10.16 4.21
N VAL A 84 -13.28 11.40 4.55
CA VAL A 84 -11.96 11.77 5.05
C VAL A 84 -11.94 11.60 6.58
N PRO A 85 -11.18 10.64 7.13
CA PRO A 85 -11.06 10.47 8.57
C PRO A 85 -10.39 11.68 9.22
N ASP A 86 -10.85 12.05 10.42
CA ASP A 86 -10.16 13.07 11.23
C ASP A 86 -8.75 12.58 11.61
N PRO A 87 -7.68 13.27 11.20
CA PRO A 87 -6.32 12.87 11.54
C PRO A 87 -5.98 13.01 13.03
N GLN A 88 -6.75 13.74 13.84
CA GLN A 88 -6.55 13.83 15.30
C GLN A 88 -7.32 12.76 16.08
N ASP A 89 -8.29 12.08 15.46
CA ASP A 89 -9.05 11.00 16.12
C ASP A 89 -8.13 9.77 16.34
N PRO A 90 -7.94 9.32 17.60
CA PRO A 90 -7.17 8.10 17.89
C PRO A 90 -7.65 6.87 17.11
N ALA A 91 -8.93 6.80 16.73
CA ALA A 91 -9.46 5.72 15.92
C ALA A 91 -8.85 5.67 14.51
N THR A 92 -8.40 6.80 13.95
CA THR A 92 -7.71 6.87 12.65
C THR A 92 -6.35 6.17 12.69
N TYR A 93 -5.60 6.35 13.79
CA TYR A 93 -4.39 5.58 14.04
C TYR A 93 -4.71 4.09 14.26
N GLN A 94 -5.71 3.78 15.10
CA GLN A 94 -6.08 2.39 15.41
C GLN A 94 -6.50 1.59 14.17
N ARG A 95 -7.31 2.16 13.28
CA ARG A 95 -7.70 1.53 12.01
C ARG A 95 -6.52 1.33 11.05
N SER A 96 -5.42 2.06 11.24
CA SER A 96 -4.21 1.95 10.42
C SER A 96 -3.20 0.92 10.93
N GLN A 97 -3.50 0.26 12.06
CA GLN A 97 -2.70 -0.86 12.56
C GLN A 97 -3.06 -2.14 11.78
N LEU A 98 -2.03 -2.90 11.39
CA LEU A 98 -2.21 -4.16 10.68
C LEU A 98 -2.93 -5.18 11.58
N ASP A 99 -3.98 -5.80 11.03
CA ASP A 99 -4.58 -6.99 11.62
C ASP A 99 -3.76 -8.22 11.20
N TRP A 100 -2.91 -8.69 12.11
CA TRP A 100 -2.04 -9.84 11.86
C TRP A 100 -2.81 -11.15 11.71
N SER A 101 -4.08 -11.23 12.14
CA SER A 101 -4.90 -12.42 11.94
C SER A 101 -5.27 -12.63 10.46
N GLU A 102 -5.19 -11.59 9.63
CA GLU A 102 -5.42 -11.69 8.18
C GLU A 102 -4.43 -12.64 7.50
N LEU A 103 -3.22 -12.83 8.05
CA LEU A 103 -2.23 -13.79 7.56
C LEU A 103 -2.72 -15.24 7.61
N ASP A 104 -3.58 -15.57 8.57
CA ASP A 104 -4.14 -16.91 8.75
C ASP A 104 -5.40 -17.15 7.92
N SER A 105 -5.90 -16.12 7.23
CA SER A 105 -6.98 -16.26 6.27
C SER A 105 -6.54 -17.05 5.03
N GLU A 106 -7.48 -17.63 4.29
CA GLU A 106 -7.16 -18.30 3.02
C GLU A 106 -6.51 -17.33 2.02
N ARG A 107 -7.09 -16.13 1.89
CA ARG A 107 -6.61 -15.07 1.00
C ARG A 107 -5.20 -14.63 1.38
N GLY A 108 -4.97 -14.35 2.66
CA GLY A 108 -3.67 -13.91 3.18
C GLY A 108 -2.58 -14.95 2.97
N ARG A 109 -2.85 -16.23 3.28
CA ARG A 109 -1.91 -17.33 3.01
C ARG A 109 -1.58 -17.48 1.53
N ARG A 110 -2.58 -17.36 0.65
CA ARG A 110 -2.41 -17.46 -0.80
C ARG A 110 -1.52 -16.34 -1.32
N MET A 111 -1.83 -15.09 -0.98
CA MET A 111 -1.04 -13.95 -1.44
C MET A 111 0.39 -13.97 -0.89
N LEU A 112 0.56 -14.35 0.38
CA LEU A 112 1.90 -14.50 0.96
C LEU A 112 2.72 -15.58 0.28
N ALA A 113 2.09 -16.68 -0.16
CA ALA A 113 2.76 -17.72 -0.95
C ALA A 113 3.25 -17.16 -2.29
N VAL A 114 2.41 -16.40 -3.01
CA VAL A 114 2.79 -15.71 -4.26
C VAL A 114 4.00 -14.79 -4.05
N TYR A 115 3.95 -13.91 -3.05
CA TYR A 115 5.06 -13.00 -2.75
C TYR A 115 6.36 -13.75 -2.41
N ARG A 116 6.28 -14.84 -1.64
CA ARG A 116 7.44 -15.69 -1.32
C ARG A 116 8.01 -16.39 -2.55
N ASP A 117 7.16 -16.88 -3.43
CA ASP A 117 7.58 -17.55 -4.66
C ASP A 117 8.23 -16.57 -5.63
N LEU A 118 7.67 -15.37 -5.79
CA LEU A 118 8.27 -14.30 -6.60
C LEU A 118 9.59 -13.80 -6.02
N ALA A 119 9.70 -13.64 -4.69
CA ALA A 119 10.96 -13.28 -4.06
C ALA A 119 12.04 -14.37 -4.25
N ARG A 120 11.64 -15.64 -4.21
CA ARG A 120 12.53 -16.76 -4.53
C ARG A 120 12.97 -16.72 -5.99
N LEU A 121 12.04 -16.52 -6.92
CA LEU A 121 12.31 -16.39 -8.35
C LEU A 121 13.31 -15.25 -8.61
N ARG A 122 13.04 -14.05 -8.11
CA ARG A 122 13.95 -12.89 -8.22
C ARG A 122 15.35 -13.21 -7.71
N ARG A 123 15.47 -13.97 -6.62
CA ARG A 123 16.77 -14.36 -6.05
C ARG A 123 17.51 -15.41 -6.91
N GLN A 124 16.78 -16.27 -7.61
CA GLN A 124 17.34 -17.40 -8.36
C GLN A 124 17.65 -17.06 -9.81
N GLU A 125 16.98 -16.07 -10.39
CA GLU A 125 17.17 -15.62 -11.77
C GLU A 125 18.03 -14.35 -11.80
N PRO A 126 19.32 -14.42 -12.17
CA PRO A 126 20.21 -13.26 -12.18
C PRO A 126 19.69 -12.12 -13.04
N ASP A 127 19.04 -12.43 -14.16
CA ASP A 127 18.45 -11.47 -15.11
C ASP A 127 17.40 -10.56 -14.46
N LEU A 128 16.74 -11.00 -13.37
CA LEU A 128 15.77 -10.19 -12.62
C LEU A 128 16.42 -9.21 -11.62
N THR A 129 17.72 -9.34 -11.41
CA THR A 129 18.51 -8.50 -10.48
C THR A 129 19.63 -7.74 -11.17
N ASP A 130 19.87 -8.00 -12.45
CA ASP A 130 20.81 -7.22 -13.25
C ASP A 130 20.24 -5.81 -13.49
N SER A 131 20.99 -4.79 -13.08
CA SER A 131 20.62 -3.39 -13.29
C SER A 131 21.06 -2.87 -14.67
N SER A 132 21.78 -3.69 -15.46
CA SER A 132 22.26 -3.35 -16.80
C SER A 132 21.20 -3.64 -17.87
N PHE A 133 20.65 -2.57 -18.45
CA PHE A 133 19.81 -2.69 -19.64
C PHE A 133 20.58 -3.06 -20.93
N ALA A 134 21.92 -3.12 -20.88
CA ALA A 134 22.76 -3.40 -22.05
C ALA A 134 22.77 -4.89 -22.46
N HIS A 135 22.28 -5.79 -21.60
CA HIS A 135 22.29 -7.23 -21.82
C HIS A 135 20.90 -7.82 -22.09
N VAL A 136 19.86 -6.97 -22.17
CA VAL A 136 18.48 -7.40 -22.40
C VAL A 136 18.13 -7.23 -23.88
N SER A 137 17.93 -8.35 -24.59
CA SER A 137 17.39 -8.37 -25.95
C SER A 137 16.02 -9.04 -25.97
N CYS A 138 15.00 -8.35 -26.48
CA CYS A 138 13.69 -8.92 -26.75
C CYS A 138 13.55 -9.17 -28.26
N HIS A 139 13.21 -10.40 -28.64
CA HIS A 139 12.88 -10.75 -30.01
C HIS A 139 11.36 -10.91 -30.11
N VAL A 140 10.74 -10.12 -30.99
CA VAL A 140 9.31 -10.18 -31.32
C VAL A 140 9.11 -11.07 -32.53
#